data_AF-A0AAN9HPD0-F1
#
_entry.id   AF-A0AAN9HPD0-F1
#
_cell.length_a   1.000
_cell.length_b   1.000
_cell.length_c   1.000
_cell.angle_alpha   90.00
_cell.angle_beta   90.00
_cell.angle_gamma   90.00
#
_symmetry.space_group_name_H-M   'P 1'
#
loop_
_entity.id
_entity.type
_entity.pdbx_description
1 polymer ?
#
loop_
_entity_poly.entity_id
_entity_poly.type
_entity_poly.pdbx_seq_one_letter_code
_entity_poly.pdbx_strand_id
1 'polypeptide(L)' 'MEKKSLAGLCFLLLVIFVAQEIVVQTEAKTCENLADKYRGPCFGGCDHHCKTKEHLLSGRCRDDFRCWCTRNC' A
#
# COMPACT_ATOMS: atom_id res chain seq x y z
N MET A 1 -24.72 7.91 39.53
CA MET A 1 -23.75 7.34 38.58
C MET A 1 -23.01 8.48 37.90
N GLU A 2 -22.45 9.40 38.69
CA GLU A 2 -21.03 9.37 39.10
C GLU A 2 -20.14 9.90 37.95
N LYS A 3 -20.30 11.19 37.66
CA LYS A 3 -19.43 12.14 36.92
C LYS A 3 -17.91 11.83 36.85
N LYS A 4 -17.36 11.05 37.78
CA LYS A 4 -16.02 10.45 37.74
C LYS A 4 -15.81 9.50 36.53
N SER A 5 -16.86 8.79 36.12
CA SER A 5 -16.81 7.82 35.01
C SER A 5 -16.57 8.49 33.66
N LEU A 6 -17.12 9.70 33.46
CA LEU A 6 -16.99 10.43 32.20
C LEU A 6 -15.55 10.89 31.94
N ALA A 7 -14.86 11.39 32.97
CA ALA A 7 -13.47 11.81 32.85
C ALA A 7 -12.55 10.64 32.50
N GLY A 8 -12.77 9.47 33.12
CA GLY A 8 -12.05 8.24 32.79
C GLY A 8 -12.31 7.78 31.35
N LEU A 9 -13.57 7.83 30.90
CA LEU A 9 -13.95 7.46 29.54
C LEU A 9 -13.33 8.41 28.48
N CYS A 10 -13.36 9.72 28.72
CA CYS A 10 -12.71 10.70 27.86
C CYS A 10 -11.20 10.50 27.78
N PHE A 11 -10.55 10.18 28.90
CA PHE A 11 -9.11 9.91 28.94
C PHE A 11 -8.76 8.65 28.14
N LEU A 12 -9.57 7.60 28.26
CA LEU A 12 -9.41 6.36 27.50
C LEU A 12 -9.55 6.58 25.99
N LEU A 13 -10.53 7.39 25.57
CA LEU A 13 -10.71 7.77 24.17
C LEU A 13 -9.53 8.59 23.63
N LEU A 14 -8.99 9.52 24.42
CA LEU A 14 -7.79 10.28 24.03
C LEU A 14 -6.56 9.38 23.85
N VAL A 15 -6.34 8.42 24.76
CA VAL A 15 -5.23 7.46 24.64
C VAL A 15 -5.38 6.59 23.39
N ILE A 16 -6.59 6.11 23.11
CA ILE A 16 -6.85 5.33 21.89
C ILE A 16 -6.60 6.19 20.66
N PHE A 17 -7.10 7.43 20.63
CA PHE A 17 -6.93 8.34 19.51
C PHE A 17 -5.46 8.60 19.19
N VAL A 18 -4.66 8.94 20.20
CA VAL A 18 -3.21 9.15 20.08
C VAL A 18 -2.49 7.89 19.59
N ALA A 19 -2.91 6.69 20.04
CA ALA A 19 -2.30 5.43 19.60
C ALA A 19 -2.53 5.14 18.10
N GLN A 20 -3.60 5.65 17.49
CA GLN A 20 -3.87 5.49 16.05
C GLN A 20 -2.90 6.34 15.20
N GLU A 21 -2.46 7.49 15.74
CA GLU A 21 -1.53 8.41 15.08
C GLU A 21 -0.12 7.83 14.98
N ILE A 22 0.22 6.90 15.88
CA ILE A 22 1.52 6.20 15.96
C ILE A 22 1.51 4.85 15.24
N VAL A 23 0.39 4.48 14.59
CA VAL A 23 0.43 3.47 13.55
C VAL A 23 1.11 4.14 12.36
N VAL A 24 2.45 4.21 12.44
CA VAL A 24 3.30 4.35 11.27
C VAL A 24 2.76 3.32 10.30
N GLN A 25 2.15 3.81 9.23
CA GLN A 25 1.78 2.99 8.09
C GLN A 25 3.07 2.30 7.66
N THR A 26 3.28 1.08 8.16
CA THR A 26 4.28 0.16 7.63
C THR A 26 3.69 -0.34 6.32
N GLU A 27 3.39 0.57 5.40
CA GLU A 27 3.36 0.22 3.99
C GLU A 27 4.74 -0.38 3.74
N ALA A 28 4.76 -1.67 3.42
CA ALA A 28 5.98 -2.32 2.97
C ALA A 28 6.61 -1.40 1.94
N LYS A 29 7.91 -1.13 2.06
CA LYS A 29 8.59 -0.33 1.04
C LYS A 29 8.38 -1.07 -0.27
N THR A 30 7.72 -0.42 -1.21
CA THR A 30 7.52 -1.01 -2.53
C THR A 30 8.48 -0.33 -3.48
N CYS A 31 9.08 -1.15 -4.33
CA CYS A 31 9.99 -0.71 -5.36
C CYS A 31 9.40 -1.10 -6.71
N GLU A 32 9.61 -0.27 -7.72
CA GLU A 32 9.21 -0.57 -9.09
C GLU A 32 10.44 -0.95 -9.93
N ASN A 33 10.28 -1.97 -10.78
CA ASN A 33 11.24 -2.34 -11.81
C ASN A 33 10.55 -2.40 -13.17
N LEU A 34 11.29 -2.11 -14.23
CA LEU A 34 10.80 -2.31 -15.59
C LEU A 34 10.48 -3.80 -15.80
N ALA A 35 9.36 -4.11 -16.46
CA ALA A 35 8.99 -5.48 -16.81
C ALA A 35 10.01 -6.08 -17.79
N ASP A 36 10.50 -7.29 -17.52
CA ASP A 36 11.59 -7.90 -18.28
C ASP A 36 11.14 -8.34 -19.70
N LYS A 37 9.95 -8.96 -19.79
CA LYS A 37 9.46 -9.62 -21.02
C LYS A 37 8.15 -9.06 -21.55
N TYR A 38 7.57 -8.07 -20.90
CA TYR A 38 6.31 -7.50 -21.35
C TYR A 38 6.50 -6.66 -22.61
N ARG A 39 5.88 -7.07 -23.71
CA ARG A 39 5.90 -6.37 -25.02
C ARG A 39 4.51 -5.93 -25.48
N GLY A 40 3.51 -6.04 -24.60
CA GLY A 40 2.13 -5.65 -24.90
C GLY A 40 1.93 -4.14 -24.84
N PRO A 41 0.81 -3.64 -25.39
CA PRO A 41 0.41 -2.25 -25.21
C PRO A 41 0.17 -2.00 -23.73
N CYS A 42 0.68 -0.90 -23.19
CA CYS A 42 0.66 -0.63 -21.76
C CYS A 42 -0.74 -0.80 -21.12
N PHE A 43 -1.78 -0.37 -21.83
CA PHE A 43 -3.18 -0.41 -21.40
C PHE A 43 -3.78 -1.83 -21.32
N GLY A 44 -3.05 -2.88 -21.73
CA GLY A 44 -3.59 -4.24 -21.90
C GLY A 44 -2.72 -5.32 -21.28
N GLY A 45 -2.94 -5.63 -20.00
CA GLY A 45 -2.38 -6.83 -19.36
C GLY A 45 -1.03 -6.67 -18.66
N CYS A 46 -0.55 -5.44 -18.45
CA CYS A 46 0.68 -5.16 -17.69
C CYS A 46 0.60 -5.74 -16.25
N ASP A 47 -0.45 -5.42 -15.50
CA ASP A 47 -0.64 -5.96 -14.13
C ASP A 47 -0.70 -7.49 -14.11
N HIS A 48 -1.45 -8.08 -15.05
CA HIS A 48 -1.55 -9.53 -15.17
C HIS A 48 -0.21 -10.18 -15.50
N HIS A 49 0.60 -9.57 -16.37
CA HIS A 49 1.95 -10.05 -16.68
C HIS A 49 2.85 -10.02 -15.44
N CYS A 50 2.92 -8.88 -14.75
CA CYS A 50 3.75 -8.73 -13.56
C CYS A 50 3.39 -9.78 -12.49
N LYS A 51 2.09 -10.04 -12.27
CA LYS A 51 1.61 -11.03 -11.30
C LYS A 51 1.86 -12.47 -11.73
N THR A 52 1.62 -12.82 -13.00
CA THR A 52 1.62 -14.22 -13.45
C THR A 52 2.93 -14.70 -14.05
N LYS A 53 3.72 -13.79 -14.64
CA LYS A 53 4.98 -14.11 -15.33
C LYS A 53 6.21 -13.73 -14.54
N GLU A 54 6.17 -12.59 -13.85
CA GLU A 54 7.28 -12.09 -13.03
C GLU A 54 7.09 -12.39 -11.53
N HIS A 55 5.91 -12.88 -11.13
CA HIS A 55 5.55 -13.19 -9.74
C HIS A 55 5.72 -11.99 -8.79
N LEU A 56 5.39 -10.80 -9.30
CA LEU A 56 5.46 -9.52 -8.59
C LEU A 56 4.07 -9.09 -8.10
N LEU A 57 4.02 -8.07 -7.24
CA LEU A 57 2.79 -7.67 -6.53
C LEU A 57 1.75 -7.07 -7.47
N SER A 58 2.19 -6.21 -8.39
CA SER A 58 1.33 -5.52 -9.35
C SER A 58 2.14 -5.01 -10.53
N GLY A 59 1.43 -4.51 -11.55
CA GLY A 59 2.04 -3.84 -12.69
C GLY A 59 1.24 -2.60 -13.09
N ARG A 60 1.93 -1.52 -13.43
CA ARG A 60 1.30 -0.29 -13.91
C ARG A 60 2.06 0.34 -15.07
N CYS A 61 1.34 1.14 -15.82
CA CYS A 61 1.91 2.01 -16.84
C CYS A 61 2.45 3.29 -16.22
N ARG A 62 3.63 3.70 -16.69
CA ARG A 62 4.20 5.00 -16.39
C ARG A 62 4.28 5.86 -17.65
N ASP A 63 4.73 7.10 -17.49
CA ASP A 63 4.79 8.14 -18.54
C ASP A 63 5.64 7.73 -19.75
N ASP A 64 6.54 6.75 -19.57
CA ASP A 64 7.34 6.16 -20.64
C ASP A 64 6.61 5.07 -21.46
N PHE A 65 5.30 4.89 -21.26
CA PHE A 65 4.43 3.91 -21.93
C PHE A 65 4.91 2.44 -21.81
N ARG A 66 5.85 2.16 -20.90
CA ARG A 66 6.29 0.81 -20.58
C ARG A 66 5.60 0.32 -19.31
N CYS A 67 5.55 -1.00 -19.19
CA CYS A 67 5.03 -1.67 -18.02
C CYS A 67 6.10 -1.71 -16.92
N TRP A 68 5.74 -1.24 -15.73
CA TRP A 68 6.56 -1.28 -14.53
C TRP A 68 5.89 -2.18 -13.50
N CYS A 69 6.64 -3.13 -12.96
CA CYS A 69 6.17 -4.06 -11.95
C CYS A 69 6.58 -3.63 -10.54
N THR A 70 5.68 -3.77 -9.59
CA THR A 70 5.88 -3.43 -8.18
C THR A 70 6.28 -4.67 -7.40
N ARG A 71 7.30 -4.55 -6.54
CA ARG A 71 7.80 -5.62 -5.67
C ARG A 71 8.04 -5.11 -4.25
N ASN A 72 8.10 -6.04 -3.30
CA ASN A 72 8.55 -5.71 -1.96
C ASN A 72 10.05 -5.41 -1.96
N CYS A 73 10.41 -4.35 -1.25
CA CYS A 73 11.74 -3.98 -0.80
C CYS A 73 11.63 -3.47 0.66
#